data_AF-A0A3D1A4X6-F1
#
_entry.id   AF-A0A3D1A4X6-F1
#
_cell.length_a   1.000
_cell.length_b   1.000
_cell.length_c   1.000
_cell.angle_alpha   90.00
_cell.angle_beta   90.00
_cell.angle_gamma   90.00
#
_symmetry.space_group_name_H-M   'P 1'
#
loop_
_entity.id
_entity.type
_entity.pdbx_description
1 polymer ?
#
loop_
_entity_poly.entity_id
_entity_poly.type
_entity_poly.pdbx_seq_one_letter_code
_entity_poly.pdbx_strand_id
1 'polypeptide(L)'
;MATKGVFRIECPHCGESFDADFWTVVRGDRDHDVKELILSGEFDLLVCPKCEEMVQHQEPFLYIDPHRDLLAFVMPESYEPEKEKWIARMNADYEPVKASLFAGQGLTAAPLYLFGLNQLTARLTEDRDREEETEVMEFMAREDGLKLLPVNPAVARELDLPFTLPMPAGLFSRAAGLKAAEGLFAKNDALPRLKKLIDALKAVKEDTIPFVKI
;
A
#
# COMPACT_ATOMS: atom_id res chain seq x y z
N MET A 1 -1.64 14.77 6.41
CA MET A 1 -1.55 15.89 5.48
C MET A 1 -0.18 15.78 4.88
N ALA A 2 -0.14 15.74 3.56
CA ALA A 2 1.10 15.68 2.82
C ALA A 2 1.88 16.98 3.03
N THR A 3 3.20 16.85 3.04
CA THR A 3 4.12 17.97 3.26
C THR A 3 4.95 18.16 2.00
N LYS A 4 5.14 19.42 1.61
CA LYS A 4 6.03 19.80 0.51
C LYS A 4 7.32 20.41 1.02
N GLY A 5 8.42 20.16 0.30
CA GLY A 5 9.68 20.87 0.43
C GLY A 5 9.99 21.59 -0.87
N VAL A 6 10.76 22.68 -0.79
CA VAL A 6 11.23 23.42 -1.96
C VAL A 6 12.64 22.95 -2.29
N PHE A 7 12.86 22.49 -3.51
CA PHE A 7 14.15 22.04 -3.99
C PHE A 7 14.52 22.75 -5.27
N ARG A 8 15.80 23.12 -5.39
CA ARG A 8 16.34 23.73 -6.60
C ARG A 8 16.76 22.64 -7.57
N ILE A 9 16.14 22.63 -8.74
CA ILE A 9 16.40 21.65 -9.79
C ILE A 9 16.89 22.34 -11.07
N GLU A 10 17.51 21.58 -11.96
CA GLU A 10 17.99 22.05 -13.27
C GLU A 10 17.18 21.41 -14.39
N CYS A 11 16.68 22.22 -15.32
CA CYS A 11 15.94 21.73 -16.47
C CYS A 11 16.89 20.96 -17.43
N PRO A 12 16.62 19.68 -17.74
CA PRO A 12 17.47 18.90 -18.65
C PRO A 12 17.41 19.39 -20.10
N HIS A 13 16.40 20.19 -20.48
CA HIS A 13 16.21 20.69 -21.84
C HIS A 13 16.94 22.01 -22.12
N CYS A 14 16.93 22.94 -21.16
CA CYS A 14 17.47 24.30 -21.36
C CYS A 14 18.53 24.73 -20.33
N GLY A 15 18.83 23.89 -19.33
CA GLY A 15 19.82 24.15 -18.28
C GLY A 15 19.42 25.23 -17.27
N GLU A 16 18.18 25.73 -17.31
CA GLU A 16 17.71 26.71 -16.34
C GLU A 16 17.49 26.05 -14.98
N SER A 17 18.05 26.65 -13.92
CA SER A 17 17.77 26.20 -12.56
C SER A 17 16.60 26.97 -11.96
N PHE A 18 15.64 26.26 -11.39
CA PHE A 18 14.47 26.86 -10.75
C PHE A 18 14.09 26.09 -9.48
N ASP A 19 13.38 26.77 -8.59
CA ASP A 19 12.85 26.17 -7.37
C ASP A 19 11.49 25.53 -7.66
N ALA A 20 11.32 24.29 -7.23
CA ALA A 20 10.09 23.53 -7.40
C ALA A 20 9.66 22.87 -6.09
N ASP A 21 8.35 22.69 -5.93
CA ASP A 21 7.78 22.02 -4.78
C ASP A 21 7.72 20.51 -5.00
N PHE A 22 8.34 19.75 -4.10
CA PHE A 22 8.30 18.29 -4.08
C PHE A 22 7.61 17.80 -2.82
N TRP A 23 6.79 16.75 -2.95
CA TRP A 23 6.21 16.09 -1.78
C TRP A 23 7.30 15.34 -1.02
N THR A 24 7.44 15.59 0.28
CA THR A 24 8.42 14.92 1.15
C THR A 24 7.78 13.88 2.06
N VAL A 25 6.48 14.06 2.36
CA VAL A 25 5.66 13.09 3.09
C VAL A 25 4.28 13.04 2.43
N VAL A 26 3.79 11.85 2.13
CA VAL A 26 2.47 11.61 1.53
C VAL A 26 1.68 10.67 2.44
N ARG A 27 0.45 11.05 2.83
CA ARG A 27 -0.45 10.21 3.63
C ARG A 27 -1.49 9.57 2.73
N GLY A 28 -1.30 8.31 2.34
CA GLY A 28 -2.23 7.56 1.50
C GLY A 28 -3.63 7.41 2.10
N ASP A 29 -3.75 7.46 3.43
CA ASP A 29 -5.02 7.40 4.16
C ASP A 29 -5.83 8.71 4.13
N ARG A 30 -5.22 9.84 3.71
CA ARG A 30 -5.85 11.17 3.79
C ARG A 30 -5.73 11.99 2.50
N ASP A 31 -4.61 11.87 1.82
CA ASP A 31 -4.25 12.69 0.66
C ASP A 31 -4.55 11.90 -0.63
N HIS A 32 -5.84 11.60 -0.85
CA HIS A 32 -6.28 10.77 -1.98
C HIS A 32 -5.88 11.35 -3.34
N ASP A 33 -5.96 12.68 -3.51
CA ASP A 33 -5.56 13.33 -4.75
C ASP A 33 -4.07 13.08 -5.06
N VAL A 34 -3.20 13.10 -4.04
CA VAL A 34 -1.76 12.84 -4.21
C VAL A 34 -1.51 11.36 -4.51
N LYS A 35 -2.29 10.45 -3.90
CA LYS A 35 -2.25 9.02 -4.24
C LYS A 35 -2.62 8.78 -5.70
N GLU A 36 -3.63 9.49 -6.22
CA GLU A 36 -4.01 9.38 -7.63
C GLU A 36 -2.93 9.91 -8.56
N LEU A 37 -2.22 10.99 -8.22
CA LEU A 37 -1.05 11.46 -9.00
C LEU A 37 0.06 10.40 -9.08
N ILE A 38 0.30 9.65 -7.99
CA ILE A 38 1.26 8.53 -7.98
C ILE A 38 0.78 7.40 -8.89
N LEU A 39 -0.52 7.11 -8.88
CA LEU A 39 -1.14 6.06 -9.69
C LEU A 39 -1.20 6.43 -11.19
N SER A 40 -1.39 7.71 -11.53
CA SER A 40 -1.43 8.21 -12.91
C SER A 40 -0.03 8.41 -13.51
N GLY A 41 1.02 8.43 -12.67
CA GLY A 41 2.39 8.73 -13.10
C GLY A 41 2.66 10.22 -13.30
N GLU A 42 1.74 11.09 -12.87
CA GLU A 42 1.88 12.56 -12.91
C GLU A 42 2.58 13.12 -11.67
N PHE A 43 2.94 12.25 -10.72
CA PHE A 43 3.70 12.62 -9.54
C PHE A 43 5.11 13.11 -9.94
N ASP A 44 5.48 14.26 -9.39
CA ASP A 44 6.71 15.01 -9.69
C ASP A 44 6.90 15.39 -11.18
N LEU A 45 5.79 15.54 -11.91
CA LEU A 45 5.79 16.16 -13.23
C LEU A 45 5.74 17.68 -13.10
N LEU A 46 6.77 18.35 -13.62
CA LEU A 46 6.95 19.81 -13.54
C LEU A 46 6.97 20.41 -14.93
N VAL A 47 6.67 21.71 -15.02
CA VAL A 47 6.81 22.48 -16.27
C VAL A 47 7.91 23.51 -16.07
N CYS A 48 8.91 23.52 -16.95
CA CYS A 48 9.99 24.49 -16.87
C CYS A 48 9.45 25.90 -17.14
N PRO A 49 9.72 26.91 -16.27
CA PRO A 49 9.23 28.27 -16.47
C PRO A 49 9.87 29.01 -17.65
N LYS A 50 10.94 28.46 -18.25
CA LYS A 50 11.69 29.10 -19.35
C LYS A 50 11.38 28.51 -20.72
N CYS A 51 11.43 27.18 -20.85
CA CYS A 51 11.19 26.51 -22.13
C CYS A 51 9.83 25.83 -22.22
N GLU A 52 9.03 25.85 -21.15
CA GLU A 52 7.69 25.24 -21.06
C GLU A 52 7.67 23.71 -21.30
N GLU A 53 8.84 23.09 -21.40
CA GLU A 53 8.96 21.64 -21.50
C GLU A 53 8.65 20.96 -20.17
N MET A 54 8.06 19.76 -20.26
CA MET A 54 7.81 18.91 -19.11
C MET A 54 9.12 18.31 -18.60
N VAL A 55 9.34 18.42 -17.30
CA VAL A 55 10.51 17.90 -16.60
C VAL A 55 10.03 16.93 -15.54
N GLN A 56 10.56 15.71 -15.56
CA GLN A 56 10.38 14.75 -14.49
C GLN A 56 11.64 14.73 -13.64
N HIS A 57 11.49 14.98 -12.35
CA HIS A 57 12.59 14.96 -11.38
C HIS A 57 12.14 14.21 -10.15
N GLN A 58 12.94 13.28 -9.65
CA GLN A 58 12.56 12.46 -8.50
C GLN A 58 13.31 12.95 -7.26
N GLU A 59 12.56 13.28 -6.21
CA GLU A 59 13.13 13.53 -4.88
C GLU A 59 12.71 12.42 -3.90
N PRO A 60 13.56 12.09 -2.90
CA PRO A 60 13.19 11.14 -1.87
C PRO A 60 11.97 11.61 -1.06
N PHE A 61 11.00 10.71 -0.85
CA PHE A 61 9.83 11.01 -0.03
C PHE A 61 9.36 9.79 0.78
N LEU A 62 8.57 10.08 1.82
CA LEU A 62 7.97 9.08 2.69
C LEU A 62 6.49 8.91 2.38
N TYR A 63 6.08 7.70 1.97
CA TYR A 63 4.68 7.32 1.82
C TYR A 63 4.21 6.57 3.07
N ILE A 64 3.06 6.97 3.63
CA ILE A 64 2.49 6.35 4.83
C ILE A 64 1.00 6.11 4.61
N ASP A 65 0.55 4.88 4.78
CA ASP A 65 -0.87 4.49 4.79
C ASP A 65 -1.14 3.51 5.95
N PRO A 66 -1.61 4.02 7.09
CA PRO A 66 -2.03 3.23 8.25
C PRO A 66 -3.12 2.20 7.96
N HIS A 67 -4.11 2.53 7.12
CA HIS A 67 -5.24 1.64 6.85
C HIS A 67 -4.76 0.39 6.11
N ARG A 68 -3.75 0.57 5.24
CA ARG A 68 -3.13 -0.49 4.47
C ARG A 68 -1.85 -1.02 5.10
N ASP A 69 -1.53 -0.64 6.34
CA ASP A 69 -0.29 -1.03 7.03
C ASP A 69 0.95 -0.89 6.12
N LEU A 70 1.10 0.27 5.49
CA LEU A 70 2.13 0.53 4.49
C LEU A 70 2.95 1.75 4.89
N LEU A 71 4.26 1.55 4.97
CA LEU A 71 5.26 2.60 5.17
C LEU A 71 6.33 2.38 4.12
N ALA A 72 6.56 3.34 3.24
CA ALA A 72 7.55 3.21 2.18
C ALA A 72 8.42 4.47 2.07
N PHE A 73 9.73 4.27 2.14
CA PHE A 73 10.72 5.25 1.71
C PHE A 73 10.89 5.08 0.20
N VAL A 74 10.46 6.08 -0.56
CA VAL A 74 10.58 6.09 -2.02
C VAL A 74 11.77 6.96 -2.39
N MET A 75 12.76 6.35 -3.04
CA MET A 75 13.99 6.99 -3.46
C MET A 75 13.98 7.18 -4.98
N PRO A 76 14.78 8.12 -5.51
CA PRO A 76 15.03 8.20 -6.94
C PRO A 76 15.61 6.90 -7.50
N GLU A 77 15.22 6.53 -8.72
CA GLU A 77 15.73 5.35 -9.41
C GLU A 77 17.25 5.40 -9.59
N SER A 78 17.81 6.60 -9.73
CA SER A 78 19.27 6.82 -9.81
C SER A 78 20.05 6.33 -8.59
N TYR A 79 19.39 6.09 -7.44
CA TYR A 79 20.02 5.58 -6.22
C TYR A 79 20.08 4.06 -6.16
N GLU A 80 19.44 3.36 -7.10
CA GLU A 80 19.39 1.89 -7.15
C GLU A 80 20.78 1.22 -7.20
N PRO A 81 21.80 1.73 -7.93
CA PRO A 81 23.13 1.13 -7.93
C PRO A 81 23.81 1.13 -6.56
N GLU A 82 23.47 2.09 -5.69
CA GLU A 82 23.98 2.22 -4.33
C GLU A 82 22.91 1.86 -3.28
N LYS A 83 21.93 1.01 -3.63
CA LYS A 83 20.77 0.71 -2.78
C LYS A 83 21.14 0.32 -1.35
N GLU A 84 22.16 -0.51 -1.14
CA GLU A 84 22.54 -1.00 0.19
C GLU A 84 23.00 0.14 1.11
N LYS A 85 23.76 1.08 0.56
CA LYS A 85 24.23 2.28 1.28
C LYS A 85 23.05 3.16 1.69
N TRP A 86 22.10 3.37 0.77
CA TRP A 86 20.92 4.20 1.03
C TRP A 86 19.97 3.54 2.02
N ILE A 87 19.74 2.23 1.90
CA ILE A 87 18.95 1.44 2.86
C ILE A 87 19.59 1.49 4.25
N ALA A 88 20.91 1.31 4.36
CA ALA A 88 21.61 1.37 5.64
C ALA A 88 21.49 2.75 6.30
N ARG A 89 21.70 3.82 5.51
CA ARG A 89 21.55 5.20 5.98
C ARG A 89 20.12 5.47 6.48
N MET A 90 19.12 5.08 5.70
CA MET A 90 17.72 5.30 6.07
C MET A 90 17.29 4.45 7.25
N ASN A 91 17.79 3.22 7.40
CA ASN A 91 17.55 2.44 8.61
C ASN A 91 18.14 3.12 9.85
N ALA A 92 19.35 3.68 9.74
CA ALA A 92 19.98 4.41 10.84
C ALA A 92 19.19 5.68 11.22
N ASP A 93 18.63 6.38 10.23
CA ASP A 93 17.80 7.57 10.44
C ASP A 93 16.38 7.20 10.94
N TYR A 94 15.86 6.03 10.55
CA TYR A 94 14.53 5.53 10.89
C TYR A 94 14.44 4.91 12.29
N GLU A 95 15.42 4.12 12.71
CA GLU A 95 15.36 3.39 13.99
C GLU A 95 15.10 4.31 15.21
N PRO A 96 15.71 5.51 15.31
CA PRO A 96 15.46 6.44 16.41
C PRO A 96 14.03 7.03 16.40
N VAL A 97 13.42 7.17 15.23
CA VAL A 97 12.11 7.82 15.05
C VAL A 97 10.96 6.82 14.92
N LYS A 98 11.26 5.53 14.75
CA LYS A 98 10.30 4.44 14.61
C LYS A 98 9.26 4.43 15.73
N ALA A 99 9.68 4.49 16.99
CA ALA A 99 8.72 4.48 18.10
C ALA A 99 7.72 5.64 18.02
N SER A 100 8.18 6.84 17.64
CA SER A 100 7.36 8.04 17.52
C SER A 100 6.47 8.04 16.27
N LEU A 101 6.94 7.47 15.15
CA LEU A 101 6.15 7.32 13.92
C LEU A 101 5.00 6.32 14.11
N PHE A 102 5.24 5.24 14.86
CA PHE A 102 4.27 4.17 15.10
C PHE A 102 3.32 4.47 16.26
N ALA A 103 3.74 5.32 17.21
CA ALA A 103 2.91 5.75 18.33
C ALA A 103 1.62 6.43 17.81
N GLY A 104 0.50 5.71 17.93
CA GLY A 104 -0.82 6.20 17.55
C GLY A 104 -1.16 6.10 16.05
N GLN A 105 -0.30 5.51 15.21
CA GLN A 105 -0.57 5.34 13.77
C GLN A 105 -1.02 3.93 13.36
N GLY A 106 -1.00 2.92 14.25
CA GLY A 106 -1.55 1.59 13.94
C GLY A 106 -0.80 0.80 12.86
N LEU A 107 0.39 1.26 12.49
CA LEU A 107 1.32 0.54 11.62
C LEU A 107 1.95 -0.63 12.39
N THR A 108 2.08 -1.77 11.73
CA THR A 108 2.75 -2.98 12.22
C THR A 108 3.80 -3.51 11.25
N ALA A 109 3.73 -3.11 9.98
CA ALA A 109 4.68 -3.52 8.95
C ALA A 109 6.04 -2.83 9.07
N ALA A 110 7.09 -3.53 8.62
CA ALA A 110 8.41 -2.96 8.42
C ALA A 110 8.39 -1.96 7.25
N PRO A 111 9.25 -0.92 7.28
CA PRO A 111 9.34 0.03 6.18
C PRO A 111 9.83 -0.66 4.91
N LEU A 112 9.20 -0.33 3.79
CA LEU A 112 9.66 -0.70 2.47
C LEU A 112 10.65 0.36 1.97
N TYR A 113 11.69 -0.08 1.29
CA TYR A 113 12.64 0.80 0.61
C TYR A 113 12.48 0.57 -0.88
N LEU A 114 11.91 1.57 -1.56
CA LEU A 114 11.56 1.51 -2.98
C LEU A 114 12.48 2.45 -3.76
N PHE A 115 12.93 2.01 -4.93
CA PHE A 115 13.78 2.79 -5.82
C PHE A 115 13.01 3.06 -7.11
N GLY A 116 12.66 4.31 -7.33
CA GLY A 116 11.76 4.76 -8.37
C GLY A 116 10.28 4.71 -7.96
N LEU A 117 9.51 5.63 -8.53
CA LEU A 117 8.06 5.74 -8.30
C LEU A 117 7.30 4.49 -8.75
N ASN A 118 7.74 3.85 -9.83
CA ASN A 118 7.08 2.69 -10.45
C ASN A 118 6.85 1.53 -9.46
N GLN A 119 7.78 1.30 -8.54
CA GLN A 119 7.63 0.24 -7.54
C GLN A 119 6.49 0.54 -6.56
N LEU A 120 6.33 1.82 -6.16
CA LEU A 120 5.20 2.23 -5.33
C LEU A 120 3.90 2.17 -6.13
N THR A 121 3.88 2.68 -7.36
CA THR A 121 2.70 2.66 -8.22
C THR A 121 2.20 1.23 -8.47
N ALA A 122 3.10 0.29 -8.78
CA ALA A 122 2.75 -1.12 -8.94
C ALA A 122 2.11 -1.68 -7.67
N ARG A 123 2.71 -1.38 -6.50
CA ARG A 123 2.19 -1.82 -5.20
C ARG A 123 0.80 -1.26 -4.89
N LEU A 124 0.59 0.02 -5.15
CA LEU A 124 -0.70 0.67 -4.92
C LEU A 124 -1.77 0.17 -5.90
N THR A 125 -1.37 -0.19 -7.12
CA THR A 125 -2.26 -0.79 -8.12
C THR A 125 -2.69 -2.19 -7.68
N GLU A 126 -1.77 -3.04 -7.24
CA GLU A 126 -2.08 -4.36 -6.68
C GLU A 126 -3.03 -4.29 -5.48
N ASP A 127 -2.83 -3.28 -4.62
CA ASP A 127 -3.72 -3.03 -3.50
C ASP A 127 -5.10 -2.60 -3.99
N ARG A 128 -5.20 -1.68 -4.96
CA ARG A 128 -6.49 -1.26 -5.53
C ARG A 128 -7.26 -2.43 -6.12
N ASP A 129 -6.62 -3.28 -6.91
CA ASP A 129 -7.27 -4.47 -7.49
C ASP A 129 -7.78 -5.42 -6.39
N ARG A 130 -7.05 -5.52 -5.28
CA ARG A 130 -7.46 -6.32 -4.11
C ARG A 130 -8.62 -5.67 -3.36
N GLU A 131 -8.65 -4.33 -3.26
CA GLU A 131 -9.75 -3.57 -2.66
C GLU A 131 -11.04 -3.82 -3.43
N GLU A 132 -11.02 -3.68 -4.75
CA GLU A 132 -12.18 -3.91 -5.62
C GLU A 132 -12.72 -5.34 -5.45
N GLU A 133 -11.84 -6.35 -5.47
CA GLU A 133 -12.26 -7.74 -5.26
C GLU A 133 -12.81 -7.98 -3.85
N THR A 134 -12.19 -7.35 -2.84
CA THR A 134 -12.66 -7.41 -1.45
C THR A 134 -14.05 -6.78 -1.33
N GLU A 135 -14.29 -5.63 -1.95
CA GLU A 135 -15.60 -4.95 -1.93
C GLU A 135 -16.72 -5.80 -2.54
N VAL A 136 -16.44 -6.47 -3.66
CA VAL A 136 -17.39 -7.40 -4.28
C VAL A 136 -17.72 -8.56 -3.32
N MET A 137 -16.70 -9.18 -2.72
CA MET A 137 -16.89 -10.24 -1.73
C MET A 137 -17.65 -9.73 -0.50
N GLU A 138 -17.34 -8.54 0.01
CA GLU A 138 -18.00 -7.94 1.16
C GLU A 138 -19.47 -7.65 0.90
N PHE A 139 -19.80 -7.16 -0.30
CA PHE A 139 -21.17 -6.95 -0.72
C PHE A 139 -21.96 -8.26 -0.65
N MET A 140 -21.46 -9.33 -1.26
CA MET A 140 -22.09 -10.65 -1.24
C MET A 140 -22.20 -11.21 0.18
N ALA A 141 -21.18 -11.02 1.01
CA ALA A 141 -21.17 -11.45 2.39
C ALA A 141 -22.24 -10.74 3.24
N ARG A 142 -22.43 -9.44 3.02
CA ARG A 142 -23.48 -8.64 3.70
C ARG A 142 -24.87 -9.10 3.30
N GLU A 143 -25.10 -9.46 2.03
CA GLU A 143 -26.38 -10.02 1.58
C GLU A 143 -26.71 -11.35 2.28
N ASP A 144 -25.70 -12.15 2.59
CA ASP A 144 -25.84 -13.42 3.35
C ASP A 144 -25.86 -13.24 4.88
N GLY A 145 -25.83 -12.00 5.37
CA GLY A 145 -25.81 -11.69 6.81
C GLY A 145 -24.51 -12.11 7.51
N LEU A 146 -23.42 -12.29 6.76
CA LEU A 146 -22.10 -12.59 7.30
C LEU A 146 -21.45 -11.33 7.88
N LYS A 147 -20.67 -11.51 8.94
CA LYS A 147 -19.78 -10.48 9.50
C LYS A 147 -18.46 -10.47 8.74
N LEU A 148 -17.86 -9.30 8.68
CA LEU A 148 -16.58 -9.06 8.03
C LEU A 148 -15.52 -8.82 9.09
N LEU A 149 -14.45 -9.61 9.05
CA LEU A 149 -13.31 -9.44 9.93
C LEU A 149 -12.12 -8.87 9.16
N PRO A 150 -11.40 -7.87 9.69
CA PRO A 150 -10.23 -7.32 9.02
C PRO A 150 -9.08 -8.33 8.99
N VAL A 151 -8.53 -8.56 7.81
CA VAL A 151 -7.27 -9.29 7.62
C VAL A 151 -6.12 -8.30 7.78
N ASN A 152 -5.00 -8.72 8.35
CA ASN A 152 -3.81 -7.88 8.40
C ASN A 152 -3.34 -7.58 6.95
N PRO A 153 -3.26 -6.30 6.53
CA PRO A 153 -2.88 -5.95 5.16
C PRO A 153 -1.51 -6.49 4.73
N ALA A 154 -0.53 -6.58 5.64
CA ALA A 154 0.77 -7.16 5.32
C ALA A 154 0.65 -8.64 4.94
N VAL A 155 -0.10 -9.41 5.72
CA VAL A 155 -0.33 -10.85 5.47
C VAL A 155 -1.24 -11.06 4.26
N ALA A 156 -2.24 -10.20 4.06
CA ALA A 156 -3.10 -10.23 2.89
C ALA A 156 -2.29 -10.07 1.60
N ARG A 157 -1.26 -9.22 1.57
CA ARG A 157 -0.37 -9.09 0.42
C ARG A 157 0.55 -10.29 0.24
N GLU A 158 1.13 -10.80 1.33
CA GLU A 158 2.04 -11.95 1.28
C GLU A 158 1.36 -13.21 0.73
N LEU A 159 0.12 -13.48 1.16
CA LEU A 159 -0.66 -14.64 0.76
C LEU A 159 -1.62 -14.37 -0.42
N ASP A 160 -1.60 -13.14 -0.95
CA ASP A 160 -2.51 -12.63 -1.96
C ASP A 160 -4.01 -12.90 -1.67
N LEU A 161 -4.45 -12.51 -0.47
CA LEU A 161 -5.80 -12.67 0.06
C LEU A 161 -6.62 -11.37 -0.04
N PRO A 162 -7.95 -11.41 0.11
CA PRO A 162 -8.77 -10.22 0.34
C PRO A 162 -8.39 -9.52 1.65
N PHE A 163 -8.75 -8.23 1.78
CA PHE A 163 -8.50 -7.47 3.01
C PHE A 163 -9.47 -7.78 4.15
N THR A 164 -10.54 -8.54 3.87
CA THR A 164 -11.48 -9.00 4.88
C THR A 164 -11.77 -10.49 4.76
N LEU A 165 -12.16 -11.09 5.88
CA LEU A 165 -12.57 -12.47 6.00
C LEU A 165 -14.08 -12.51 6.33
N PRO A 166 -14.91 -13.14 5.49
CA PRO A 166 -16.33 -13.33 5.78
C PRO A 166 -16.52 -14.44 6.83
N MET A 167 -17.37 -14.18 7.82
CA MET A 167 -17.62 -15.07 8.96
C MET A 167 -19.09 -15.08 9.36
N PRO A 168 -19.68 -16.23 9.71
CA PRO A 168 -21.02 -16.27 10.30
C PRO A 168 -21.09 -15.54 11.64
N ALA A 169 -22.21 -14.88 11.93
CA ALA A 169 -22.39 -14.17 13.19
C ALA A 169 -22.31 -15.12 14.40
N GLY A 170 -21.45 -14.80 15.37
CA GLY A 170 -21.32 -15.54 16.63
C GLY A 170 -20.46 -16.81 16.56
N LEU A 171 -19.89 -17.13 15.39
CA LEU A 171 -18.95 -18.25 15.22
C LEU A 171 -17.60 -17.68 14.79
N PHE A 172 -16.56 -17.94 15.57
CA PHE A 172 -15.18 -17.62 15.23
C PHE A 172 -14.36 -18.92 15.17
N SER A 173 -14.41 -19.60 14.02
CA SER A 173 -13.61 -20.80 13.78
C SER A 173 -13.19 -20.88 12.31
N ARG A 174 -12.04 -21.51 12.07
CA ARG A 174 -11.53 -21.82 10.73
C ARG A 174 -12.60 -22.47 9.85
N ALA A 175 -13.31 -23.47 10.40
CA ALA A 175 -14.33 -24.21 9.68
C ALA A 175 -15.53 -23.33 9.27
N ALA A 176 -15.95 -22.40 10.14
CA ALA A 176 -17.04 -21.49 9.83
C ALA A 176 -16.65 -20.47 8.75
N GLY A 177 -15.42 -19.93 8.81
CA GLY A 177 -14.89 -19.04 7.79
C GLY A 177 -14.69 -19.73 6.44
N LEU A 178 -14.19 -20.96 6.45
CA LEU A 178 -14.05 -21.75 5.23
C LEU A 178 -15.40 -21.99 4.55
N LYS A 179 -16.41 -22.41 5.31
CA LYS A 179 -17.75 -22.65 4.77
C LYS A 179 -18.38 -21.37 4.20
N ALA A 180 -18.18 -20.24 4.87
CA ALA A 180 -18.65 -18.94 4.39
C ALA A 180 -17.96 -18.54 3.08
N ALA A 181 -16.63 -18.64 3.03
CA ALA A 181 -15.85 -18.32 1.83
C ALA A 181 -16.19 -19.25 0.65
N GLU A 182 -16.34 -20.55 0.89
CA GLU A 182 -16.78 -21.53 -0.12
C GLU A 182 -18.19 -21.24 -0.64
N GLY A 183 -19.11 -20.83 0.23
CA GLY A 183 -20.46 -20.43 -0.15
C GLY A 183 -20.48 -19.20 -1.05
N LEU A 184 -19.64 -18.20 -0.75
CA LEU A 184 -19.49 -17.00 -1.58
C LEU A 184 -18.80 -17.32 -2.91
N PHE A 185 -17.76 -18.13 -2.90
CA PHE A 185 -17.06 -18.54 -4.12
C PHE A 185 -17.96 -19.36 -5.05
N ALA A 186 -18.87 -20.18 -4.50
CA ALA A 186 -19.86 -20.91 -5.30
C ALA A 186 -20.88 -19.99 -6.00
N LYS A 187 -21.08 -18.76 -5.49
CA LYS A 187 -21.93 -17.74 -6.12
C LYS A 187 -21.19 -16.87 -7.12
N ASN A 188 -19.89 -16.66 -6.90
CA ASN A 188 -19.02 -15.89 -7.79
C ASN A 188 -17.60 -16.50 -7.79
N ASP A 189 -17.33 -17.32 -8.79
CA ASP A 189 -16.05 -18.01 -8.98
C ASP A 189 -15.00 -17.13 -9.70
N ALA A 190 -15.38 -15.92 -10.11
CA ALA A 190 -14.51 -14.95 -10.76
C ALA A 190 -13.61 -14.17 -9.78
N LEU A 191 -13.68 -14.47 -8.47
CA LEU A 191 -12.88 -13.83 -7.42
C LEU A 191 -11.61 -14.69 -7.11
N PRO A 192 -10.45 -14.41 -7.73
CA PRO A 192 -9.26 -15.24 -7.60
C PRO A 192 -8.65 -15.25 -6.20
N ARG A 193 -8.68 -14.14 -5.47
CA ARG A 193 -8.16 -14.03 -4.10
C ARG A 193 -9.12 -14.67 -3.10
N LEU A 194 -10.42 -14.68 -3.36
CA LEU A 194 -11.37 -15.48 -2.56
C LEU A 194 -11.03 -16.97 -2.64
N LYS A 195 -10.64 -17.48 -3.81
CA LYS A 195 -10.13 -18.85 -3.94
C LYS A 195 -8.86 -19.08 -3.12
N LYS A 196 -7.90 -18.15 -3.18
CA LYS A 196 -6.67 -18.22 -2.37
C LYS A 196 -6.95 -18.18 -0.87
N LEU A 197 -7.97 -17.44 -0.45
CA LEU A 197 -8.43 -17.41 0.94
C LEU A 197 -8.96 -18.76 1.40
N ILE A 198 -9.74 -19.45 0.55
CA ILE A 198 -10.19 -20.82 0.82
C ILE A 198 -8.99 -21.76 0.95
N ASP A 199 -8.03 -21.69 0.03
CA ASP A 199 -6.83 -22.53 0.06
C ASP A 199 -5.96 -22.27 1.30
N ALA A 200 -5.80 -21.00 1.69
CA ALA A 200 -5.11 -20.61 2.90
C ALA A 200 -5.81 -21.15 4.16
N LEU A 201 -7.13 -21.02 4.25
CA LEU A 201 -7.93 -21.57 5.36
C LEU A 201 -7.85 -23.10 5.42
N LYS A 202 -7.74 -23.80 4.29
CA LYS A 202 -7.53 -25.25 4.23
C LYS A 202 -6.15 -25.66 4.75
N ALA A 203 -5.13 -24.86 4.47
CA ALA A 203 -3.75 -25.12 4.87
C ALA A 203 -3.49 -24.94 6.37
N VAL A 204 -4.25 -24.05 7.05
CA VAL A 204 -4.14 -23.83 8.50
C VAL A 204 -4.65 -25.07 9.25
N LYS A 205 -3.82 -25.69 10.10
CA LYS A 205 -4.18 -26.91 10.85
C LYS A 205 -4.88 -26.64 12.17
N GLU A 206 -4.78 -25.43 12.69
CA GLU A 206 -5.36 -25.00 13.96
C GLU A 206 -6.66 -24.22 13.73
N ASP A 207 -7.52 -24.12 14.75
CA ASP A 207 -8.75 -23.32 14.66
C ASP A 207 -8.51 -21.80 14.73
N THR A 208 -7.29 -21.40 15.12
CA THR A 208 -6.86 -20.01 15.18
C THR A 208 -6.45 -19.54 13.78
N ILE A 209 -7.07 -18.46 13.30
CA ILE A 209 -6.78 -17.90 11.96
C ILE A 209 -5.64 -16.86 12.11
N PRO A 210 -4.42 -17.14 11.61
CA PRO A 210 -3.23 -16.36 11.96
C PRO A 210 -3.17 -14.98 11.28
N PHE A 211 -4.05 -14.72 10.31
CA PHE A 211 -4.03 -13.51 9.49
C PHE A 211 -5.13 -12.49 9.82
N VAL A 212 -6.00 -12.76 10.79
CA VAL A 212 -7.06 -11.82 11.22
C VAL A 212 -6.50 -10.87 12.29
N LYS A 213 -6.78 -9.57 12.18
CA LYS A 213 -6.53 -8.61 13.27
C LYS A 213 -7.60 -8.83 14.35
N ILE A 214 -7.22 -9.45 15.48
CA ILE A 214 -8.07 -9.60 16.69
C ILE A 214 -7.87 -8.40 17.59
#